data_AF-A0A835UNG3-F1
#
_entry.id   AF-A0A835UNG3-F1
#
_cell.length_a   1.000
_cell.length_b   1.000
_cell.length_c   1.000
_cell.angle_alpha   90.00
_cell.angle_beta   90.00
_cell.angle_gamma   90.00
#
_symmetry.space_group_name_H-M   'P 1'
#
loop_
_entity.id
_entity.type
_entity.pdbx_description
1 polymer ?
#
loop_
_entity_poly.entity_id
_entity_poly.type
_entity_poly.pdbx_seq_one_letter_code
_entity_poly.pdbx_strand_id
1 'polypeptide(L)'
;MASRIVRSRISTLLRAAVLNHRNTISPSIISVPSSSTFLRCLNSSPGRYRSSPGRRPVDIGARARQLQNRRLWTYALTFSGIAGFIVIVLANFQDQLVFYITPSDAIAKYRANPSKTRFRLGGLVMEGSVAYPTTSSPEMEFVVTDLLTDIIVRYEGSLPDLFREGHSVVVEGVIRPFSADTKVHAVSATRLVTEKARSLDCYFWASKFWPSTMRKYMPKEVAEALEKNKKKLEEDAQAKASALESTS
;
A
#
# COMPACT_ATOMS: atom_id res chain seq x y z
N MET A 1 31.21 12.43 -30.37
CA MET A 1 31.11 13.63 -29.51
C MET A 1 30.01 13.38 -28.48
N ALA A 2 30.37 13.52 -27.19
CA ALA A 2 29.59 13.50 -25.94
C ALA A 2 28.11 13.08 -26.00
N SER A 3 27.58 12.12 -25.24
CA SER A 3 27.78 11.89 -23.80
C SER A 3 27.43 10.43 -23.43
N ARG A 4 28.45 9.61 -23.11
CA ARG A 4 28.32 8.23 -22.63
C ARG A 4 29.24 8.03 -21.42
N ILE A 5 29.00 8.72 -20.31
CA ILE A 5 29.84 8.59 -19.10
C ILE A 5 29.01 8.85 -17.84
N VAL A 6 28.13 7.93 -17.43
CA VAL A 6 27.77 7.70 -16.00
C VAL A 6 27.15 6.29 -15.84
N ARG A 7 27.91 5.23 -16.11
CA ARG A 7 27.58 3.86 -15.65
C ARG A 7 28.89 3.09 -15.46
N SER A 8 29.52 3.26 -14.32
CA SER A 8 30.63 2.41 -13.89
C SER A 8 30.83 2.59 -12.39
N ARG A 9 30.99 1.46 -11.68
CA ARG A 9 31.52 1.31 -10.30
C ARG A 9 30.56 1.01 -9.14
N ILE A 10 29.59 0.12 -9.28
CA ILE A 10 29.12 -0.66 -8.11
C ILE A 10 28.73 -2.08 -8.54
N SER A 11 29.71 -2.92 -8.89
CA SER A 11 29.48 -4.34 -9.18
C SER A 11 30.74 -5.18 -8.98
N THR A 12 31.24 -5.22 -7.75
CA THR A 12 32.20 -6.17 -7.18
C THR A 12 32.25 -5.74 -5.72
N LEU A 13 31.64 -6.45 -4.77
CA LEU A 13 32.23 -7.62 -4.15
C LEU A 13 31.12 -8.56 -3.63
N LEU A 14 31.06 -9.73 -4.26
CA LEU A 14 30.35 -10.91 -3.80
C LEU A 14 31.12 -11.58 -2.65
N ARG A 15 30.36 -12.18 -1.72
CA ARG A 15 30.64 -13.45 -1.02
C ARG A 15 31.93 -13.58 -0.21
N ALA A 16 31.77 -13.50 1.12
CA ALA A 16 32.27 -14.41 2.17
C ALA A 16 32.13 -13.63 3.50
N ALA A 17 31.58 -14.12 4.60
CA ALA A 17 31.78 -15.43 5.17
C ALA A 17 30.58 -15.84 6.05
N VAL A 18 30.24 -17.10 5.93
CA VAL A 18 29.34 -17.88 6.76
C VAL A 18 30.23 -18.68 7.73
N LEU A 19 29.81 -18.76 9.00
CA LEU A 19 30.27 -19.69 10.06
C LEU A 19 31.75 -19.58 10.47
N ASN A 20 32.02 -19.32 11.76
CA ASN A 20 32.08 -20.40 12.75
C ASN A 20 32.46 -19.81 14.11
N HIS A 21 31.58 -20.04 15.10
CA HIS A 21 31.80 -19.68 16.49
C HIS A 21 32.51 -20.87 17.15
N ARG A 22 33.79 -20.73 17.52
CA ARG A 22 34.47 -21.70 18.41
C ARG A 22 35.70 -21.07 19.08
N ASN A 23 35.59 -21.03 20.40
CA ASN A 23 36.58 -20.89 21.46
C ASN A 23 38.05 -21.00 21.07
N THR A 24 38.87 -20.11 21.64
CA THR A 24 39.99 -20.49 22.52
C THR A 24 40.42 -19.27 23.33
N ILE A 25 40.11 -19.29 24.64
CA ILE A 25 40.72 -18.43 25.66
C ILE A 25 41.93 -19.21 26.16
N SER A 26 43.13 -18.66 26.02
CA SER A 26 44.30 -19.06 26.81
C SER A 26 45.23 -17.86 27.05
N PRO A 27 45.75 -17.67 28.27
CA PRO A 27 46.51 -16.50 28.70
C PRO A 27 48.03 -16.76 28.70
N SER A 28 48.82 -15.71 28.54
CA SER A 28 50.26 -15.59 28.87
C SER A 28 50.78 -14.30 28.23
N ILE A 29 51.79 -13.56 28.68
CA ILE A 29 52.71 -13.61 29.80
C ILE A 29 53.35 -12.21 29.85
N ILE A 30 53.64 -11.75 31.07
CA ILE A 30 54.48 -10.60 31.44
C ILE A 30 55.80 -10.59 30.64
N SER A 31 56.20 -9.44 30.08
CA SER A 31 57.63 -9.12 29.94
C SER A 31 57.87 -7.60 29.92
N VAL A 32 58.56 -7.16 30.96
CA VAL A 32 59.25 -5.88 31.08
C VAL A 32 60.73 -6.17 30.76
N PRO A 33 61.43 -5.26 30.07
CA PRO A 33 62.74 -4.84 30.57
C PRO A 33 62.85 -3.30 30.48
N SER A 34 63.13 -2.59 31.58
CA SER A 34 64.44 -2.42 32.23
C SER A 34 65.52 -1.95 31.24
N SER A 35 65.78 -0.64 31.18
CA SER A 35 66.88 0.07 31.87
C SER A 35 68.25 -0.09 31.21
N SER A 36 68.83 1.05 30.81
CA SER A 36 70.27 1.44 30.84
C SER A 36 70.65 2.23 29.57
N THR A 37 70.57 3.57 29.64
CA THR A 37 71.71 4.50 29.85
C THR A 37 72.72 4.52 28.72
N PHE A 38 72.65 5.57 27.90
CA PHE A 38 73.85 6.22 27.35
C PHE A 38 73.77 7.72 27.61
N LEU A 39 74.68 8.18 28.48
CA LEU A 39 74.99 9.57 28.77
C LEU A 39 75.77 10.20 27.62
N ARG A 40 75.38 11.42 27.20
CA ARG A 40 76.18 12.53 26.62
C ARG A 40 75.23 13.51 25.92
N CYS A 41 75.31 14.83 26.01
CA CYS A 41 76.29 15.76 26.57
C CYS A 41 75.53 16.97 27.15
N LEU A 42 76.15 17.62 28.13
CA LEU A 42 75.80 18.98 28.54
C LEU A 42 75.90 19.92 27.34
N ASN A 43 74.78 20.54 26.96
CA ASN A 43 74.79 21.75 26.15
C ASN A 43 74.20 22.88 27.00
N SER A 44 75.07 23.63 27.67
CA SER A 44 74.73 24.90 28.30
C SER A 44 74.61 25.96 27.21
N SER A 45 73.41 26.07 26.62
CA SER A 45 73.03 27.26 25.85
C SER A 45 72.22 28.18 26.77
N PRO A 46 72.59 29.47 26.90
CA PRO A 46 71.90 30.40 27.77
C PRO A 46 70.49 30.67 27.22
N GLY A 47 69.57 30.90 28.15
CA GLY A 47 68.15 30.99 27.91
C GLY A 47 67.75 31.87 26.73
N ARG A 48 67.06 31.27 25.77
CA ARG A 48 65.99 31.98 25.09
C ARG A 48 64.74 31.76 25.92
N TYR A 49 64.26 32.84 26.52
CA TYR A 49 62.91 32.93 27.06
C TYR A 49 61.97 32.24 26.08
N ARG A 50 61.48 31.06 26.45
CA ARG A 50 60.45 30.35 25.70
C ARG A 50 59.23 31.23 25.84
N SER A 51 59.02 32.11 24.87
CA SER A 51 57.85 32.97 24.79
C SER A 51 56.65 32.09 25.07
N SER A 52 56.02 32.32 26.22
CA SER A 52 54.81 31.65 26.65
C SER A 52 53.85 31.66 25.45
N PRO A 53 53.30 30.51 25.02
CA PRO A 53 52.37 30.52 23.90
C PRO A 53 51.23 31.44 24.32
N GLY A 54 51.17 32.61 23.66
CA GLY A 54 50.23 33.67 23.98
C GLY A 54 48.85 33.05 24.12
N ARG A 55 48.22 33.26 25.28
CA ARG A 55 46.90 32.75 25.62
C ARG A 55 45.96 33.23 24.51
N ARG A 56 45.63 32.35 23.56
CA ARG A 56 44.72 32.70 22.46
C ARG A 56 43.42 33.19 23.11
N PRO A 57 42.90 34.38 22.73
CA PRO A 57 41.65 34.86 23.28
C PRO A 57 40.59 33.80 22.97
N VAL A 58 40.05 33.18 24.02
CA VAL A 58 38.95 32.23 23.86
C VAL A 58 37.74 33.09 23.58
N ASP A 59 37.21 33.04 22.36
CA ASP A 59 35.96 33.70 22.02
C ASP A 59 34.81 33.00 22.76
N ILE A 60 34.55 33.45 23.99
CA ILE A 60 33.45 32.97 24.84
C ILE A 60 32.11 33.17 24.11
N GLY A 61 31.97 34.27 23.36
CA GLY A 61 30.80 34.54 22.52
C GLY A 61 30.60 33.54 21.37
N ALA A 62 31.68 33.06 20.74
CA ALA A 62 31.60 32.05 19.69
C ALA A 62 31.17 30.69 20.26
N ARG A 63 31.72 30.28 21.41
CA ARG A 63 31.31 29.06 22.12
C ARG A 63 29.86 29.13 22.65
N ALA A 64 29.42 30.29 23.14
CA ALA A 64 28.05 30.49 23.60
C ALA A 64 27.01 30.30 22.47
N ARG A 65 27.27 30.88 21.28
CA ARG A 65 26.42 30.70 20.08
C ARG A 65 26.40 29.24 19.60
N GLN A 66 27.53 28.53 19.67
CA GLN A 66 27.61 27.12 19.30
C GLN A 66 26.71 26.22 20.19
N LEU A 67 26.63 26.49 21.49
CA LEU A 67 25.75 25.73 22.40
C LEU A 67 24.26 26.05 22.17
N GLN A 68 23.92 27.30 21.87
CA GLN A 68 22.55 27.70 21.52
C GLN A 68 22.10 27.07 20.20
N ASN A 69 22.94 27.13 19.16
CA ASN A 69 22.62 26.51 17.88
C ASN A 69 22.49 24.99 18.00
N ARG A 70 23.34 24.33 18.79
CA ARG A 70 23.23 22.88 19.05
C ARG A 70 21.87 22.49 19.63
N ARG A 71 21.32 23.28 20.56
CA ARG A 71 19.99 23.04 21.14
C ARG A 71 18.87 23.27 20.11
N LEU A 72 18.99 24.32 19.30
CA LEU A 72 18.03 24.56 18.21
C LEU A 72 18.03 23.43 17.18
N TRP A 73 19.21 22.93 16.79
CA TRP A 73 19.33 21.78 15.88
C TRP A 73 18.72 20.51 16.48
N THR A 74 18.90 20.25 17.79
CA THR A 74 18.24 19.10 18.42
C THR A 74 16.72 19.23 18.39
N TYR A 75 16.16 20.41 18.67
CA TYR A 75 14.72 20.60 18.62
C TYR A 75 14.16 20.50 17.21
N ALA A 76 14.84 21.10 16.23
CA ALA A 76 14.45 21.01 14.82
C ALA A 76 14.44 19.55 14.33
N LEU A 77 15.46 18.77 14.70
CA LEU A 77 15.54 17.35 14.35
C LEU A 77 14.40 16.56 14.99
N THR A 78 14.12 16.78 16.28
CA THR A 78 13.02 16.09 16.97
C THR A 78 11.66 16.44 16.37
N PHE A 79 11.40 17.72 16.08
CA PHE A 79 10.13 18.16 15.52
C PHE A 79 9.93 17.64 14.10
N SER A 80 10.99 17.66 13.29
CA SER A 80 10.99 17.07 11.94
C SER A 80 10.70 15.57 11.98
N GLY A 81 11.31 14.83 12.92
CA GLY A 81 11.04 13.41 13.11
C GLY A 81 9.58 13.11 13.46
N ILE A 82 9.00 13.88 14.39
CA ILE A 82 7.59 13.73 14.77
C ILE A 82 6.66 14.08 13.60
N ALA A 83 6.91 15.19 12.92
CA ALA A 83 6.12 15.60 11.77
C ALA A 83 6.17 14.56 10.63
N GLY A 84 7.36 14.04 10.33
CA GLY A 84 7.54 12.97 9.35
C GLY A 84 6.80 11.69 9.73
N PHE A 85 6.86 11.30 11.02
CA PHE A 85 6.13 10.13 11.51
C PHE A 85 4.62 10.29 11.34
N ILE A 86 4.06 11.45 11.70
CA ILE A 86 2.63 11.74 11.52
C ILE A 86 2.22 11.61 10.05
N VAL A 87 2.99 12.21 9.13
CA VAL A 87 2.71 12.12 7.68
C VAL A 87 2.72 10.66 7.19
N ILE A 88 3.71 9.87 7.60
CA ILE A 88 3.81 8.46 7.21
C ILE A 88 2.63 7.65 7.77
N VAL A 89 2.24 7.88 9.02
CA VAL A 89 1.09 7.21 9.65
C VAL A 89 -0.21 7.57 8.94
N LEU A 90 -0.45 8.86 8.64
CA LEU A 90 -1.63 9.30 7.91
C LEU A 90 -1.69 8.68 6.51
N ALA A 91 -0.56 8.65 5.79
CA ALA A 91 -0.47 8.03 4.47
C ALA A 91 -0.77 6.53 4.53
N ASN A 92 -0.17 5.79 5.47
CA ASN A 92 -0.43 4.35 5.63
C ASN A 92 -1.87 4.07 6.07
N PHE A 93 -2.48 4.93 6.88
CA PHE A 93 -3.84 4.73 7.34
C PHE A 93 -4.84 4.88 6.20
N GLN A 94 -4.63 5.84 5.29
CA GLN A 94 -5.48 6.02 4.10
C GLN A 94 -5.51 4.77 3.21
N ASP A 95 -4.39 4.06 3.09
CA ASP A 95 -4.29 2.82 2.31
C ASP A 95 -4.99 1.61 2.97
N GLN A 96 -5.22 1.63 4.28
CA GLN A 96 -5.89 0.54 5.02
C GLN A 96 -7.41 0.70 5.12
N LEU A 97 -7.98 1.84 4.73
CA LEU A 97 -9.41 2.05 4.78
C LEU A 97 -10.13 1.27 3.67
N VAL A 98 -10.91 0.28 4.07
CA VAL A 98 -11.76 -0.50 3.16
C VAL A 98 -13.13 0.15 3.11
N PHE A 99 -13.42 0.85 2.02
CA PHE A 99 -14.70 1.54 1.81
C PHE A 99 -15.77 0.59 1.32
N TYR A 100 -17.01 0.75 1.82
CA TYR A 100 -18.19 0.10 1.28
C TYR A 100 -18.75 0.93 0.13
N ILE A 101 -18.87 0.32 -1.05
CA ILE A 101 -19.31 1.01 -2.26
C ILE A 101 -20.20 0.09 -3.10
N THR A 102 -21.08 0.69 -3.90
CA THR A 102 -21.85 -0.04 -4.90
C THR A 102 -21.01 -0.29 -6.17
N PRO A 103 -21.37 -1.27 -7.00
CA PRO A 103 -20.84 -1.46 -8.34
C PRO A 103 -20.69 -0.16 -9.16
N SER A 104 -21.73 0.67 -9.26
CA SER A 104 -21.68 1.90 -10.05
C SER A 104 -20.60 2.88 -9.54
N ASP A 105 -20.51 3.07 -8.22
CA ASP A 105 -19.53 3.94 -7.60
C ASP A 105 -18.11 3.39 -7.72
N ALA A 106 -17.97 2.06 -7.65
CA ALA A 106 -16.68 1.39 -7.80
C ALA A 106 -16.05 1.65 -9.17
N ILE A 107 -16.84 1.60 -10.24
CA ILE A 107 -16.38 1.92 -11.60
C ILE A 107 -16.03 3.40 -11.73
N ALA A 108 -16.88 4.28 -11.20
CA ALA A 108 -16.63 5.73 -11.23
C ALA A 108 -15.31 6.09 -10.53
N LYS A 109 -15.07 5.52 -9.34
CA LYS A 109 -13.82 5.71 -8.59
C LYS A 109 -12.61 5.11 -9.31
N TYR A 110 -12.76 3.92 -9.90
CA TYR A 110 -11.70 3.30 -10.69
C TYR A 110 -11.27 4.14 -11.90
N ARG A 111 -12.24 4.74 -12.61
CA ARG A 111 -11.94 5.67 -13.73
C ARG A 111 -11.20 6.92 -13.25
N ALA A 112 -11.56 7.43 -12.08
CA ALA A 112 -10.93 8.62 -11.52
C ALA A 112 -9.50 8.34 -11.01
N ASN A 113 -9.28 7.18 -10.37
CA ASN A 113 -7.97 6.76 -9.88
C ASN A 113 -7.82 5.23 -10.01
N PRO A 114 -6.94 4.73 -10.91
CA PRO A 114 -6.63 3.30 -11.01
C PRO A 114 -5.69 2.87 -9.88
N SER A 115 -5.99 3.24 -8.64
CA SER A 115 -5.20 2.85 -7.46
C SER A 115 -5.51 1.40 -7.08
N LYS A 116 -4.50 0.67 -6.60
CA LYS A 116 -4.61 -0.70 -6.06
C LYS A 116 -5.26 -0.70 -4.67
N THR A 117 -6.36 0.01 -4.50
CA THR A 117 -7.07 0.11 -3.22
C THR A 117 -8.03 -1.07 -3.09
N ARG A 118 -8.08 -1.68 -1.91
CA ARG A 118 -9.06 -2.73 -1.60
C ARG A 118 -10.41 -2.09 -1.33
N PHE A 119 -11.46 -2.57 -1.98
CA PHE A 119 -12.82 -2.10 -1.78
C PHE A 119 -13.70 -3.23 -1.25
N ARG A 120 -14.70 -2.86 -0.46
CA ARG A 120 -15.85 -3.72 -0.15
C ARG A 120 -16.99 -3.33 -1.06
N LEU A 121 -17.24 -4.18 -2.05
CA LEU A 121 -18.32 -4.02 -3.00
C LEU A 121 -19.56 -4.72 -2.45
N GLY A 122 -20.66 -3.99 -2.33
CA GLY A 122 -21.95 -4.50 -1.89
C GLY A 122 -22.99 -4.36 -3.00
N GLY A 123 -23.78 -5.42 -3.23
CA GLY A 123 -24.83 -5.40 -4.24
C GLY A 123 -25.66 -6.69 -4.22
N LEU A 124 -26.51 -6.85 -5.23
CA LEU A 124 -27.35 -8.02 -5.45
C LEU A 124 -26.69 -8.96 -6.44
N VAL A 125 -26.75 -10.27 -6.20
CA VAL A 125 -26.29 -11.27 -7.16
C VAL A 125 -27.35 -11.46 -8.22
N MET A 126 -26.98 -11.35 -9.49
CA MET A 126 -27.90 -11.54 -10.60
C MET A 126 -28.28 -13.03 -10.74
N GLU A 127 -29.55 -13.30 -11.04
CA GLU A 127 -30.08 -14.65 -11.28
C GLU A 127 -29.47 -15.27 -12.55
N GLY A 128 -29.15 -16.57 -12.48
CA GLY A 128 -28.50 -17.34 -13.53
C GLY A 128 -27.08 -16.89 -13.89
N SER A 129 -26.45 -16.06 -13.06
CA SER A 129 -25.12 -15.48 -13.35
C SER A 129 -23.95 -16.27 -12.75
N VAL A 130 -24.22 -17.21 -11.84
CA VAL A 130 -23.18 -17.97 -11.14
C VAL A 130 -22.63 -19.06 -12.05
N ALA A 131 -21.34 -18.95 -12.37
CA ALA A 131 -20.61 -19.87 -13.23
C ALA A 131 -19.37 -20.44 -12.53
N TYR A 132 -19.10 -21.71 -12.80
CA TYR A 132 -17.92 -22.43 -12.33
C TYR A 132 -17.03 -22.69 -13.55
N PRO A 133 -15.96 -21.91 -13.78
CA PRO A 133 -15.13 -22.03 -14.98
C PRO A 133 -14.42 -23.39 -15.11
N THR A 134 -14.08 -24.06 -13.98
CA THR A 134 -13.45 -25.38 -14.00
C THR A 134 -13.99 -26.26 -12.88
N THR A 135 -14.38 -27.50 -13.18
CA THR A 135 -14.90 -28.49 -12.21
C THR A 135 -13.89 -28.87 -11.11
N SER A 136 -12.59 -28.65 -11.33
CA SER A 136 -11.51 -29.03 -10.41
C SER A 136 -10.96 -27.87 -9.57
N SER A 137 -11.30 -26.61 -9.87
CA SER A 137 -10.78 -25.44 -9.16
C SER A 137 -11.87 -24.79 -8.32
N PRO A 138 -11.56 -24.27 -7.12
CA PRO A 138 -12.50 -23.50 -6.31
C PRO A 138 -12.73 -22.08 -6.84
N GLU A 139 -12.58 -21.85 -8.15
CA GLU A 139 -12.83 -20.54 -8.77
C GLU A 139 -14.31 -20.44 -9.16
N MET A 140 -14.92 -19.29 -8.88
CA MET A 140 -16.28 -18.95 -9.28
C MET A 140 -16.36 -17.56 -9.89
N GLU A 141 -17.27 -17.38 -10.84
CA GLU A 141 -17.57 -16.10 -11.48
C GLU A 141 -19.06 -15.83 -11.35
N PHE A 142 -19.44 -14.62 -10.91
CA PHE A 142 -20.84 -14.21 -10.80
C PHE A 142 -20.97 -12.71 -11.05
N VAL A 143 -22.19 -12.27 -11.38
CA VAL A 143 -22.46 -10.85 -11.65
C VAL A 143 -23.12 -10.21 -10.45
N VAL A 144 -22.57 -9.09 -9.99
CA VAL A 144 -23.16 -8.26 -8.92
C VAL A 144 -23.71 -6.97 -9.53
N THR A 145 -24.94 -6.65 -9.18
CA THR A 145 -25.67 -5.49 -9.66
C THR A 145 -26.15 -4.60 -8.51
N ASP A 146 -26.18 -3.29 -8.74
CA ASP A 146 -26.89 -2.32 -7.90
C ASP A 146 -28.15 -1.77 -8.58
N LEU A 147 -28.65 -2.50 -9.59
CA LEU A 147 -29.77 -2.15 -10.49
C LEU A 147 -29.42 -1.10 -11.57
N LEU A 148 -28.33 -0.34 -11.41
CA LEU A 148 -27.88 0.61 -12.42
C LEU A 148 -26.79 -0.02 -13.29
N THR A 149 -25.77 -0.58 -12.64
CA THR A 149 -24.58 -1.13 -13.27
C THR A 149 -24.28 -2.54 -12.76
N ASP A 150 -23.80 -3.37 -13.68
CA ASP A 150 -23.49 -4.77 -13.44
C ASP A 150 -21.98 -4.99 -13.55
N ILE A 151 -21.37 -5.67 -12.57
CA ILE A 151 -19.94 -5.98 -12.55
C ILE A 151 -19.71 -7.48 -12.43
N ILE A 152 -18.76 -7.97 -13.22
CA ILE A 152 -18.28 -9.35 -13.13
C ILE A 152 -17.34 -9.48 -11.92
N VAL A 153 -17.69 -10.35 -10.99
CA VAL A 153 -16.91 -10.69 -9.81
C VAL A 153 -16.32 -12.08 -9.97
N ARG A 154 -15.01 -12.20 -9.78
CA ARG A 154 -14.28 -13.46 -9.72
C ARG A 154 -13.84 -13.73 -8.29
N TYR A 155 -14.16 -14.89 -7.77
CA TYR A 155 -13.83 -15.31 -6.43
C TYR A 155 -13.04 -16.61 -6.45
N GLU A 156 -11.92 -16.63 -5.73
CA GLU A 156 -11.11 -17.82 -5.51
C GLU A 156 -11.42 -18.36 -4.11
N GLY A 157 -12.15 -19.47 -4.04
CA GLY A 157 -12.54 -20.14 -2.80
C GLY A 157 -13.94 -20.74 -2.85
N SER A 158 -14.26 -21.55 -1.84
CA SER A 158 -15.61 -22.08 -1.67
C SER A 158 -16.54 -21.01 -1.12
N LEU A 159 -17.63 -20.71 -1.82
CA LEU A 159 -18.70 -19.87 -1.29
C LEU A 159 -19.44 -20.61 -0.16
N PRO A 160 -19.92 -19.91 0.88
CA PRO A 160 -20.80 -20.48 1.89
C PRO A 160 -22.10 -20.99 1.24
N ASP A 161 -22.69 -22.06 1.79
CA ASP A 161 -23.95 -22.65 1.31
C ASP A 161 -25.17 -21.67 1.36
N LEU A 162 -25.04 -20.61 2.14
CA LEU A 162 -26.01 -19.51 2.23
C LEU A 162 -25.96 -18.55 1.02
N PHE A 163 -24.98 -18.68 0.13
CA PHE A 163 -24.93 -17.90 -1.09
C PHE A 163 -26.00 -18.42 -2.07
N ARG A 164 -26.90 -17.52 -2.44
CA ARG A 164 -27.96 -17.78 -3.42
C ARG A 164 -28.07 -16.57 -4.34
N GLU A 165 -28.48 -16.82 -5.57
CA GLU A 165 -28.83 -15.76 -6.52
C GLU A 165 -30.02 -14.94 -5.99
N GLY A 166 -30.14 -13.69 -6.45
CA GLY A 166 -31.19 -12.76 -6.00
C GLY A 166 -31.00 -12.19 -4.59
N HIS A 167 -29.97 -12.63 -3.85
CA HIS A 167 -29.66 -12.13 -2.51
C HIS A 167 -28.58 -11.05 -2.55
N SER A 168 -28.56 -10.20 -1.52
CA SER A 168 -27.49 -9.23 -1.36
C SER A 168 -26.22 -9.89 -0.82
N VAL A 169 -25.08 -9.42 -1.31
CA VAL A 169 -23.76 -9.93 -0.92
C VAL A 169 -22.79 -8.77 -0.75
N VAL A 170 -21.80 -8.98 0.09
CA VAL A 170 -20.66 -8.08 0.22
C VAL A 170 -19.39 -8.88 -0.08
N VAL A 171 -18.57 -8.34 -0.98
CA VAL A 171 -17.30 -8.92 -1.39
C VAL A 171 -16.17 -7.92 -1.20
N GLU A 172 -15.05 -8.35 -0.67
CA GLU A 172 -13.84 -7.54 -0.51
C GLU A 172 -12.81 -7.97 -1.53
N GLY A 173 -12.25 -7.00 -2.26
CA GLY A 173 -11.43 -7.29 -3.41
C GLY A 173 -10.80 -6.06 -4.05
N VAL A 174 -10.26 -6.26 -5.25
CA VAL A 174 -9.60 -5.23 -6.07
C VAL A 174 -10.14 -5.27 -7.49
N ILE A 175 -10.26 -4.11 -8.13
CA ILE A 175 -10.64 -4.02 -9.54
C ILE A 175 -9.40 -4.24 -10.40
N ARG A 176 -9.53 -5.11 -11.40
CA ARG A 176 -8.48 -5.44 -12.37
C ARG A 176 -9.02 -5.13 -13.78
N PRO A 177 -8.20 -4.56 -14.68
CA PRO A 177 -8.57 -4.49 -16.08
C PRO A 177 -8.58 -5.89 -16.69
N PHE A 178 -9.47 -6.12 -17.67
CA PHE A 178 -9.42 -7.32 -18.49
C PHE A 178 -8.20 -7.26 -19.41
N SER A 179 -7.16 -8.04 -19.12
CA SER A 179 -6.11 -8.32 -20.10
C SER A 179 -6.71 -9.18 -21.22
N ALA A 180 -6.21 -9.03 -22.46
CA ALA A 180 -6.73 -9.73 -23.64
C ALA A 180 -6.83 -11.26 -23.46
N ASP A 181 -5.92 -11.86 -22.68
CA ASP A 181 -5.90 -13.30 -22.39
C ASP A 181 -7.06 -13.74 -21.48
N THR A 182 -7.56 -12.85 -20.62
CA THR A 182 -8.61 -13.15 -19.65
C THR A 182 -10.02 -13.00 -20.24
N LYS A 183 -10.17 -12.22 -21.32
CA LYS A 183 -11.46 -12.02 -22.01
C LYS A 183 -11.99 -13.33 -22.60
N VAL A 184 -11.11 -14.24 -23.03
CA VAL A 184 -11.50 -15.49 -23.72
C VAL A 184 -12.28 -16.45 -22.80
N HIS A 185 -11.94 -16.51 -21.51
CA HIS A 185 -12.60 -17.39 -20.54
C HIS A 185 -13.87 -16.79 -19.92
N ALA A 186 -13.90 -15.46 -19.65
CA ALA A 186 -15.10 -14.78 -19.11
C ALA A 186 -16.26 -14.74 -20.12
N VAL A 187 -15.94 -14.52 -21.41
CA VAL A 187 -16.96 -14.28 -22.44
C VAL A 187 -17.63 -15.59 -22.90
N SER A 188 -16.99 -16.73 -22.69
CA SER A 188 -17.50 -18.03 -23.19
C SER A 188 -18.36 -18.81 -22.18
N ALA A 189 -18.26 -18.52 -20.88
CA ALA A 189 -18.89 -19.35 -19.84
C ALA A 189 -20.33 -18.93 -19.46
N THR A 190 -20.75 -17.70 -19.76
CA THR A 190 -22.01 -17.17 -19.22
C THR A 190 -22.98 -16.77 -20.34
N ARG A 191 -24.00 -17.62 -20.56
CA ARG A 191 -25.09 -17.38 -21.53
C ARG A 191 -26.03 -16.22 -21.14
N LEU A 192 -25.97 -15.73 -19.91
CA LEU A 192 -26.80 -14.63 -19.38
C LEU A 192 -25.95 -13.54 -18.69
N VAL A 193 -25.03 -12.90 -19.43
CA VAL A 193 -24.39 -11.66 -18.95
C VAL A 193 -25.14 -10.48 -19.59
N THR A 194 -25.65 -9.57 -18.77
CA THR A 194 -26.22 -8.31 -19.24
C THR A 194 -25.19 -7.57 -20.11
N GLU A 195 -25.62 -6.96 -21.21
CA GLU A 195 -24.76 -6.18 -22.11
C GLU A 195 -23.97 -5.09 -21.35
N LYS A 196 -24.57 -4.54 -20.29
CA LYS A 196 -23.93 -3.58 -19.38
C LYS A 196 -22.65 -4.13 -18.73
N ALA A 197 -22.68 -5.36 -18.22
CA ALA A 197 -21.50 -5.99 -17.63
C ALA A 197 -20.41 -6.29 -18.68
N ARG A 198 -20.78 -6.64 -19.92
CA ARG A 198 -19.82 -6.86 -21.02
C ARG A 198 -19.17 -5.58 -21.53
N SER A 199 -19.85 -4.44 -21.39
CA SER A 199 -19.30 -3.14 -21.79
C SER A 199 -18.15 -2.67 -20.90
N LEU A 200 -17.96 -3.30 -19.74
CA LEU A 200 -16.89 -2.94 -18.81
C LEU A 200 -15.60 -3.69 -19.15
N ASP A 201 -14.53 -2.94 -19.44
CA ASP A 201 -13.18 -3.48 -19.62
C ASP A 201 -12.48 -3.87 -18.29
N CYS A 202 -13.24 -4.05 -17.21
CA CYS A 202 -12.71 -4.43 -15.89
C CYS A 202 -13.56 -5.50 -15.20
N TYR A 203 -12.91 -6.29 -14.35
CA TYR A 203 -13.54 -7.25 -13.44
C TYR A 203 -13.11 -7.00 -12.00
N PHE A 204 -13.91 -7.46 -11.06
CA PHE A 204 -13.61 -7.38 -9.64
C PHE A 204 -13.03 -8.71 -9.15
N TRP A 205 -11.79 -8.70 -8.67
CA TRP A 205 -11.16 -9.85 -8.03
C TRP A 205 -11.46 -9.85 -6.54
N ALA A 206 -12.39 -10.70 -6.12
CA ALA A 206 -12.78 -10.87 -4.73
C ALA A 206 -11.86 -11.88 -4.03
N SER A 207 -11.38 -11.50 -2.84
CA SER A 207 -10.58 -12.37 -1.97
C SER A 207 -11.38 -12.86 -0.75
N LYS A 208 -12.40 -12.12 -0.33
CA LYS A 208 -13.26 -12.50 0.79
C LYS A 208 -14.71 -12.23 0.46
N PHE A 209 -15.58 -13.09 0.98
CA PHE A 209 -17.01 -13.11 0.71
C PHE A 209 -17.80 -13.13 2.02
N TRP A 210 -18.85 -12.32 2.11
CA TRP A 210 -19.78 -12.29 3.23
C TRP A 210 -21.22 -12.36 2.72
N PRO A 211 -21.98 -13.40 3.09
CA PRO A 211 -23.41 -13.44 2.82
C PRO A 211 -24.14 -12.44 3.72
N SER A 212 -24.98 -11.58 3.15
CA SER A 212 -25.71 -10.55 3.91
C SER A 212 -26.80 -11.13 4.82
N THR A 213 -27.21 -12.38 4.58
CA THR A 213 -28.29 -13.08 5.29
C THR A 213 -28.04 -13.17 6.80
N MET A 214 -26.80 -12.99 7.25
CA MET A 214 -26.50 -12.60 8.63
C MET A 214 -26.79 -11.11 8.82
N ARG A 215 -28.02 -10.83 9.29
CA ARG A 215 -28.71 -9.57 9.67
C ARG A 215 -27.90 -8.43 10.35
N LYS A 216 -26.58 -8.55 10.50
CA LYS A 216 -25.66 -7.60 11.13
C LYS A 216 -24.62 -6.98 10.16
N TYR A 217 -24.58 -7.35 8.88
CA TYR A 217 -23.45 -7.02 7.99
C TYR A 217 -23.71 -6.14 6.75
N MET A 218 -24.94 -5.68 6.46
CA MET A 218 -25.14 -4.67 5.39
C MET A 218 -24.84 -3.26 5.91
N PRO A 219 -23.89 -2.53 5.32
CA PRO A 219 -23.67 -1.12 5.63
C PRO A 219 -24.89 -0.30 5.22
N LYS A 220 -25.22 0.71 6.03
CA LYS A 220 -26.34 1.64 5.73
C LYS A 220 -26.15 2.33 4.39
N GLU A 221 -24.92 2.68 4.03
CA GLU A 221 -24.56 3.33 2.76
C GLU A 221 -24.98 2.51 1.53
N VAL A 222 -24.74 1.19 1.55
CA VAL A 222 -25.10 0.29 0.45
C VAL A 222 -26.61 0.10 0.38
N ALA A 223 -27.27 -0.06 1.54
CA ALA A 223 -28.72 -0.19 1.61
C ALA A 223 -29.42 1.06 1.05
N GLU A 224 -28.99 2.25 1.46
CA GLU A 224 -29.50 3.53 0.96
C GLU A 224 -29.24 3.71 -0.54
N ALA A 225 -28.08 3.28 -1.03
CA ALA A 225 -27.76 3.36 -2.45
C ALA A 225 -28.68 2.47 -3.30
N LEU A 226 -28.97 1.24 -2.85
CA LEU A 226 -29.92 0.36 -3.52
C LEU A 226 -31.34 0.95 -3.53
N GLU A 227 -31.80 1.55 -2.43
CA GLU A 227 -33.11 2.21 -2.39
C GLU A 227 -33.20 3.41 -3.33
N LYS A 228 -32.14 4.24 -3.39
CA LYS A 228 -32.07 5.37 -4.32
C LYS A 228 -32.10 4.89 -5.77
N ASN A 229 -31.41 3.79 -6.08
CA ASN A 229 -31.39 3.22 -7.42
C ASN A 229 -32.75 2.64 -7.82
N LYS A 230 -33.46 1.99 -6.90
CA LYS A 230 -34.83 1.51 -7.13
C LYS A 230 -35.79 2.66 -7.49
N LYS A 231 -35.77 3.74 -6.70
CA LYS A 231 -36.63 4.92 -6.94
C LYS A 231 -36.38 5.54 -8.31
N LYS A 232 -35.10 5.68 -8.72
CA LYS A 232 -34.76 6.19 -10.06
C LYS A 232 -35.34 5.32 -11.18
N LEU A 233 -35.28 4.00 -11.04
CA LEU A 233 -35.87 3.09 -12.02
C LEU A 233 -37.39 3.18 -12.08
N GLU A 234 -38.05 3.37 -10.93
CA GLU A 234 -39.51 3.61 -10.87
C GLU A 234 -39.88 4.94 -11.52
N GLU A 235 -39.13 6.00 -11.27
CA GLU A 235 -39.28 7.32 -11.90
C GLU A 235 -39.07 7.23 -13.43
N ASP A 236 -38.01 6.54 -13.87
CA ASP A 236 -37.70 6.32 -15.29
C ASP A 236 -38.81 5.49 -15.98
N ALA A 237 -39.35 4.48 -15.29
CA ALA A 237 -40.45 3.67 -15.79
C ALA A 237 -41.75 4.48 -15.92
N GLN A 238 -42.05 5.33 -14.94
CA GLN A 238 -43.21 6.24 -14.98
C GLN A 238 -43.09 7.32 -16.05
N ALA A 239 -41.89 7.90 -16.21
CA ALA A 239 -41.60 8.86 -17.28
C ALA A 239 -41.77 8.23 -18.67
N LYS A 240 -41.36 6.96 -18.83
CA LYS A 240 -41.53 6.23 -20.08
C LYS A 240 -42.99 5.87 -20.36
N ALA A 241 -43.76 5.52 -19.33
CA ALA A 241 -45.20 5.24 -19.45
C ALA A 241 -46.00 6.50 -19.86
N SER A 242 -45.73 7.64 -19.23
CA SER A 242 -46.37 8.92 -19.56
C SER A 242 -45.96 9.47 -20.94
N ALA A 243 -44.73 9.20 -21.39
CA ALA A 243 -44.31 9.49 -22.76
C ALA A 243 -45.09 8.65 -23.81
N LEU A 244 -45.38 7.37 -23.51
CA LEU A 244 -46.17 6.52 -24.40
C LEU A 244 -47.64 6.94 -24.48
N GLU A 245 -48.21 7.40 -23.37
CA GLU A 245 -49.61 7.85 -23.28
C GLU A 245 -49.86 9.24 -23.92
N SER A 246 -48.80 10.03 -24.12
CA SER A 246 -48.85 11.32 -24.82
C SER A 246 -48.53 11.23 -26.32
N THR A 247 -48.06 10.08 -26.80
CA THR A 247 -47.77 9.83 -28.22
C THR A 247 -48.90 9.05 -28.93
N SER A 248 -49.94 8.66 -28.19
CA SER A 248 -51.20 8.09 -28.69
C SER A 248 -52.31 9.13 -28.71
#